data_AF-A0AAE0YFE3-F1
#
_entry.id   AF-A0AAE0YFE3-F1
#
_cell.length_a   1.000
_cell.length_b   1.000
_cell.length_c   1.000
_cell.angle_alpha   90.00
_cell.angle_beta   90.00
_cell.angle_gamma   90.00
#
_symmetry.space_group_name_H-M   'P 1'
#
loop_
_entity.id
_entity.type
_entity.pdbx_description
1 polymer ?
#
loop_
_entity_poly.entity_id
_entity_poly.type
_entity_poly.pdbx_seq_one_letter_code
_entity_poly.pdbx_strand_id
1 'polypeptide(L)'
;MNSSYSGVSFQDCSDVQLDPQSAGAGGPISGRDASARDREECAEADVHGISGAAGLHPCLWCLLTNKEISFPYDPTSPPPPRTDDNLKRDLKIFAEAGNSDEKKAKYYHNVIRPPILNVSIHQTAVPYLHIALGITKKHDQLLEDQCDEIDKQTAENIASSDKQV
;
A
#
# COMPACT_ATOMS: atom_id res chain seq x y z
N MET A 1 -41.85 9.45 9.22
CA MET A 1 -41.37 8.44 8.26
C MET A 1 -40.00 8.00 8.72
N ASN A 2 -39.94 6.82 9.34
CA ASN A 2 -38.72 6.26 9.93
C ASN A 2 -37.89 5.62 8.82
N SER A 3 -36.67 6.10 8.60
CA SER A 3 -35.67 5.39 7.78
C SER A 3 -34.66 4.76 8.73
N SER A 4 -34.88 3.48 9.00
CA SER A 4 -34.00 2.58 9.74
C SER A 4 -32.71 2.35 8.94
N TYR A 5 -31.61 2.93 9.41
CA TYR A 5 -30.27 2.49 9.05
C TYR A 5 -30.00 1.17 9.77
N SER A 6 -30.13 0.06 9.05
CA SER A 6 -29.64 -1.25 9.49
C SER A 6 -28.12 -1.25 9.44
N GLY A 7 -27.48 -1.51 10.58
CA GLY A 7 -26.04 -1.57 10.72
C GLY A 7 -25.41 -2.58 9.76
N VAL A 8 -24.45 -2.11 8.98
CA VAL A 8 -23.50 -2.99 8.28
C VAL A 8 -22.46 -3.36 9.33
N SER A 9 -22.48 -4.61 9.77
CA SER A 9 -21.44 -5.16 10.64
C SER A 9 -20.12 -5.12 9.91
N PHE A 10 -19.16 -4.39 10.47
CA PHE A 10 -17.75 -4.42 10.10
C PHE A 10 -17.26 -5.86 10.28
N GLN A 11 -17.18 -6.59 9.17
CA GLN A 11 -16.72 -7.97 9.16
C GLN A 11 -15.20 -7.97 9.14
N ASP A 12 -14.64 -8.57 10.18
CA ASP A 12 -13.23 -8.75 10.46
C ASP A 12 -12.60 -9.59 9.34
N CYS A 13 -11.80 -8.95 8.48
CA CYS A 13 -10.99 -9.63 7.48
C CYS A 13 -9.68 -10.12 8.13
N SER A 14 -9.78 -11.05 9.07
CA SER A 14 -8.64 -11.69 9.74
C SER A 14 -7.97 -12.80 8.91
N ASP A 15 -8.46 -13.14 7.71
CA ASP A 15 -7.97 -14.29 6.93
C ASP A 15 -7.63 -13.96 5.46
N VAL A 16 -6.60 -13.12 5.27
CA VAL A 16 -5.83 -13.11 4.00
C VAL A 16 -4.46 -13.73 4.26
N GLN A 17 -4.43 -15.07 4.30
CA GLN A 17 -3.20 -15.80 4.02
C GLN A 17 -2.82 -15.50 2.56
N LEU A 18 -1.76 -14.72 2.38
CA LEU A 18 -1.03 -14.69 1.13
C LEU A 18 -0.19 -15.97 1.07
N ASP A 19 -0.50 -16.87 0.14
CA ASP A 19 0.33 -18.05 -0.14
C ASP A 19 1.77 -17.60 -0.49
N PRO A 20 2.80 -18.10 0.23
CA PRO A 20 4.18 -17.80 -0.06
C PRO A 20 4.77 -18.93 -0.93
N GLN A 21 4.66 -18.80 -2.25
CA GLN A 21 5.51 -19.60 -3.15
C GLN A 21 6.10 -18.72 -4.25
N SER A 22 6.98 -17.80 -3.85
CA SER A 22 8.21 -17.47 -4.60
C SER A 22 9.01 -16.40 -3.84
N ALA A 23 9.66 -16.78 -2.75
CA ALA A 23 10.71 -15.96 -2.15
C ALA A 23 11.84 -16.88 -1.72
N GLY A 24 13.02 -16.65 -2.29
CA GLY A 24 14.26 -17.28 -1.89
C GLY A 24 14.59 -16.98 -0.43
N ALA A 25 15.45 -17.83 0.12
CA ALA A 25 15.85 -17.88 1.50
C ALA A 25 16.22 -16.51 2.10
N GLY A 26 15.45 -16.08 3.10
CA GLY A 26 15.78 -15.04 4.07
C GLY A 26 15.13 -15.44 5.40
N GLY A 27 15.94 -15.57 6.45
CA GLY A 27 15.53 -16.04 7.79
C GLY A 27 14.57 -15.08 8.51
N PRO A 28 14.04 -15.50 9.68
CA PRO A 28 12.87 -14.87 10.30
C PRO A 28 13.26 -13.58 11.02
N ILE A 29 12.67 -12.47 10.58
CA ILE A 29 12.67 -11.19 11.29
C ILE A 29 11.64 -11.32 12.42
N SER A 30 12.09 -11.14 13.66
CA SER A 30 11.28 -11.20 14.87
C SER A 30 10.10 -10.23 14.81
N GLY A 31 8.93 -10.72 15.24
CA GLY A 31 7.65 -10.05 15.12
C GLY A 31 7.61 -8.61 15.65
N ARG A 32 7.20 -7.71 14.76
CA ARG A 32 6.48 -6.49 15.10
C ARG A 32 5.31 -6.41 14.13
N ASP A 33 4.10 -6.44 14.69
CA ASP A 33 2.84 -6.46 13.98
C ASP A 33 2.69 -5.23 13.07
N ALA A 34 2.91 -5.41 11.77
CA ALA A 34 2.70 -4.41 10.73
C ALA A 34 1.20 -4.12 10.47
N SER A 35 0.28 -4.90 11.05
CA SER A 35 -1.12 -4.94 10.60
C SER A 35 -2.03 -3.83 11.14
N ALA A 36 -1.62 -3.08 12.16
CA ALA A 36 -2.48 -2.08 12.80
C ALA A 36 -2.08 -0.62 12.55
N ARG A 37 -0.79 -0.32 12.36
CA ARG A 37 -0.29 1.06 12.19
C ARG A 37 -0.37 1.58 10.75
N ASP A 38 -0.41 0.68 9.77
CA ASP A 38 -0.43 1.06 8.35
C ASP A 38 -1.84 1.41 7.83
N ARG A 39 -2.88 1.30 8.69
CA ARG A 39 -4.27 1.68 8.32
C ARG A 39 -4.54 3.18 8.40
N GLU A 40 -3.85 3.91 9.27
CA GLU A 40 -4.04 5.38 9.37
C GLU A 40 -3.42 6.12 8.17
N GLU A 41 -2.46 5.51 7.49
CA GLU A 41 -1.68 6.12 6.41
C GLU A 41 -2.43 6.23 5.07
N CYS A 42 -3.68 5.75 4.98
CA CYS A 42 -4.45 5.69 3.73
C CYS A 42 -5.77 6.49 3.75
N ALA A 43 -5.95 7.39 4.71
CA ALA A 43 -7.20 8.15 4.87
C ALA A 43 -7.65 8.86 3.58
N GLU A 44 -6.70 9.36 2.77
CA GLU A 44 -6.99 10.06 1.52
C GLU A 44 -7.55 9.12 0.43
N ALA A 45 -7.04 7.89 0.31
CA ALA A 45 -7.56 6.89 -0.64
C ALA A 45 -8.96 6.41 -0.22
N ASP A 46 -9.17 6.32 1.10
CA ASP A 46 -10.41 5.84 1.71
C ASP A 46 -11.59 6.80 1.46
N VAL A 47 -11.31 8.12 1.44
CA VAL A 47 -12.27 9.17 1.04
C VAL A 47 -12.79 8.94 -0.38
N HIS A 48 -11.95 8.46 -1.29
CA HIS A 48 -12.30 8.17 -2.68
C HIS A 48 -12.80 6.73 -2.91
N GLY A 49 -12.89 5.92 -1.85
CA GLY A 49 -13.38 4.54 -1.93
C GLY A 49 -12.41 3.57 -2.60
N ILE A 50 -11.11 3.87 -2.56
CA ILE A 50 -10.02 3.05 -3.11
C ILE A 50 -9.36 2.29 -1.95
N SER A 51 -8.99 1.02 -2.16
CA SER A 51 -8.15 0.30 -1.22
C SER A 51 -6.78 0.99 -1.14
N GLY A 52 -6.27 1.17 0.09
CA GLY A 52 -5.11 2.01 0.37
C GLY A 52 -3.81 1.63 -0.34
N ALA A 53 -2.70 2.22 0.12
CA ALA A 53 -1.37 2.15 -0.52
C ALA A 53 -0.81 0.73 -0.77
N ALA A 54 -1.36 -0.31 -0.12
CA ALA A 54 -0.94 -1.70 -0.30
C ALA A 54 -1.52 -2.40 -1.55
N GLY A 55 -2.46 -1.77 -2.27
CA GLY A 55 -3.11 -2.38 -3.44
C GLY A 55 -2.21 -2.40 -4.70
N LEU A 56 -2.71 -2.99 -5.80
CA LEU A 56 -1.95 -3.11 -7.07
C LEU A 56 -1.67 -1.75 -7.71
N HIS A 57 -2.63 -0.84 -7.64
CA HIS A 57 -2.58 0.53 -8.14
C HIS A 57 -2.53 1.54 -6.97
N PRO A 58 -1.33 1.82 -6.41
CA PRO A 58 -1.21 2.58 -5.16
C PRO A 58 -1.47 4.09 -5.33
N CYS A 59 -1.41 4.61 -6.56
CA CYS A 59 -1.51 6.04 -6.81
C CYS A 59 -2.97 6.51 -6.87
N LEU A 60 -3.24 7.65 -6.23
CA LEU A 60 -4.53 8.32 -6.28
C LEU A 60 -4.78 9.00 -7.65
N TRP A 61 -3.74 9.43 -8.36
CA TRP A 61 -3.90 10.23 -9.60
C TRP A 61 -3.67 9.47 -10.90
N CYS A 62 -3.12 8.26 -10.85
CA CYS A 62 -2.89 7.44 -12.05
C CYS A 62 -3.26 5.98 -11.82
N LEU A 63 -3.31 5.22 -12.92
CA LEU A 63 -3.63 3.79 -12.91
C LEU A 63 -2.37 2.91 -13.04
N LEU A 64 -1.18 3.45 -12.75
CA LEU A 64 0.04 2.64 -12.73
C LEU A 64 -0.01 1.59 -11.63
N THR A 65 0.56 0.43 -11.93
CA THR A 65 0.78 -0.65 -10.98
C THR A 65 2.05 -0.43 -10.14
N ASN A 66 2.17 -1.09 -8.99
CA ASN A 66 3.39 -1.10 -8.18
C ASN A 66 4.65 -1.46 -8.98
N LYS A 67 4.53 -2.37 -9.96
CA LYS A 67 5.65 -2.77 -10.82
C LYS A 67 6.02 -1.63 -11.76
N GLU A 68 5.04 -0.96 -12.35
CA GLU A 68 5.29 0.11 -13.31
C GLU A 68 5.96 1.34 -12.70
N ILE A 69 5.66 1.63 -11.43
CA ILE A 69 6.25 2.76 -10.67
C ILE A 69 7.76 2.56 -10.45
N SER A 70 8.24 1.31 -10.45
CA SER A 70 9.67 1.02 -10.28
C SER A 70 10.53 1.38 -11.51
N PHE A 71 9.90 1.57 -12.67
CA PHE A 71 10.61 1.92 -13.90
C PHE A 71 10.78 3.44 -14.04
N PRO A 72 11.85 3.90 -14.73
CA PRO A 72 12.03 5.31 -15.01
C PRO A 72 10.85 5.87 -15.82
N TYR A 73 10.44 7.08 -15.48
CA TYR A 73 9.36 7.77 -16.15
C TYR A 73 9.72 8.10 -17.61
N ASP A 74 8.88 7.67 -18.54
CA ASP A 74 8.97 8.03 -19.96
C ASP A 74 8.00 9.20 -20.26
N PRO A 75 8.51 10.40 -20.60
CA PRO A 75 7.66 11.55 -20.92
C PRO A 75 6.87 11.37 -22.22
N THR A 76 7.26 10.45 -23.10
CA THR A 76 6.55 10.19 -24.37
C THR A 76 5.30 9.34 -24.20
N SER A 77 5.20 8.62 -23.07
CA SER A 77 4.09 7.74 -22.75
C SER A 77 3.58 8.03 -21.33
N PRO A 78 2.83 9.14 -21.13
CA PRO A 78 2.35 9.51 -19.82
C PRO A 78 1.40 8.43 -19.26
N PRO A 79 1.41 8.19 -17.95
CA PRO A 79 0.58 7.18 -17.34
C PRO A 79 -0.91 7.52 -17.50
N PRO A 80 -1.77 6.51 -17.64
CA PRO A 80 -3.20 6.71 -17.68
C PRO A 80 -3.69 7.39 -16.38
N PRO A 81 -4.43 8.52 -16.47
CA PRO A 81 -4.89 9.24 -15.29
C PRO A 81 -6.06 8.52 -14.62
N ARG A 82 -6.14 8.65 -13.29
CA ARG A 82 -7.34 8.30 -12.53
C ARG A 82 -8.32 9.48 -12.59
N THR A 83 -9.61 9.20 -12.83
CA THR A 83 -10.65 10.21 -12.99
C THR A 83 -11.91 9.79 -12.24
N ASP A 84 -12.76 10.75 -11.86
CA ASP A 84 -14.01 10.44 -11.16
C ASP A 84 -14.92 9.51 -11.99
N ASP A 85 -14.84 9.60 -13.32
CA ASP A 85 -15.61 8.75 -14.24
C ASP A 85 -15.09 7.31 -14.31
N ASN A 86 -13.76 7.10 -14.28
CA ASN A 86 -13.22 5.75 -14.24
C ASN A 86 -13.45 5.09 -12.88
N LEU A 87 -13.36 5.83 -11.78
CA LEU A 87 -13.75 5.33 -10.45
C LEU A 87 -15.21 4.82 -10.42
N LYS A 88 -16.16 5.61 -10.94
CA LYS A 88 -17.58 5.20 -11.00
C LYS A 88 -17.77 3.96 -11.86
N ARG A 89 -17.09 3.88 -13.00
CA ARG A 89 -17.16 2.73 -13.91
C ARG A 89 -16.60 1.49 -13.24
N ASP A 90 -15.41 1.59 -12.64
CA ASP A 90 -14.72 0.48 -12.02
C ASP A 90 -15.48 -0.03 -10.80
N LEU A 91 -16.08 0.87 -10.01
CA LEU A 91 -16.98 0.49 -8.92
C LEU A 91 -18.18 -0.32 -9.41
N LYS A 92 -18.80 0.10 -10.52
CA LYS A 92 -19.94 -0.62 -11.11
C LYS A 92 -19.52 -2.02 -11.56
N ILE A 93 -18.39 -2.12 -12.26
CA ILE A 93 -17.86 -3.41 -12.73
C ILE A 93 -17.45 -4.29 -11.53
N PHE A 94 -16.86 -3.71 -10.48
CA PHE A 94 -16.52 -4.41 -9.25
C PHE A 94 -17.75 -4.96 -8.53
N ALA A 95 -18.84 -4.19 -8.47
CA ALA A 95 -20.10 -4.63 -7.87
C ALA A 95 -20.76 -5.77 -8.69
N GLU A 96 -20.75 -5.67 -10.02
CA GLU A 96 -21.43 -6.62 -10.92
C GLU A 96 -20.61 -7.91 -11.17
N ALA A 97 -19.31 -7.78 -11.46
CA ALA A 97 -18.44 -8.90 -11.85
C ALA A 97 -17.51 -9.36 -10.73
N GLY A 98 -17.12 -8.44 -9.84
CA GLY A 98 -16.26 -8.74 -8.69
C GLY A 98 -17.02 -9.33 -7.50
N ASN A 99 -18.36 -9.31 -7.51
CA ASN A 99 -19.23 -9.69 -6.40
C ASN A 99 -18.89 -8.96 -5.09
N SER A 100 -18.36 -7.74 -5.18
CA SER A 100 -17.89 -6.97 -4.00
C SER A 100 -16.83 -7.68 -3.14
N ASP A 101 -16.06 -8.61 -3.72
CA ASP A 101 -14.96 -9.30 -3.03
C ASP A 101 -13.69 -8.43 -3.06
N GLU A 102 -13.30 -7.87 -1.91
CA GLU A 102 -12.13 -6.99 -1.78
C GLU A 102 -10.83 -7.62 -2.32
N LYS A 103 -10.68 -8.95 -2.27
CA LYS A 103 -9.49 -9.64 -2.82
C LYS A 103 -9.37 -9.46 -4.34
N LYS A 104 -10.49 -9.18 -5.02
CA LYS A 104 -10.56 -8.92 -6.46
C LYS A 104 -10.48 -7.45 -6.82
N ALA A 105 -10.51 -6.53 -5.86
CA ALA A 105 -10.47 -5.08 -6.11
C ALA A 105 -9.26 -4.65 -6.94
N LYS A 106 -8.14 -5.37 -6.82
CA LYS A 106 -6.93 -5.17 -7.64
C LYS A 106 -7.18 -5.22 -9.15
N TYR A 107 -8.21 -5.94 -9.61
CA TYR A 107 -8.57 -6.04 -11.03
C TYR A 107 -9.47 -4.88 -11.50
N TYR A 108 -9.91 -4.03 -10.57
CA TYR A 108 -10.81 -2.90 -10.79
C TYR A 108 -10.17 -1.62 -10.23
N HIS A 109 -8.88 -1.45 -10.49
CA HIS A 109 -8.07 -0.30 -10.06
C HIS A 109 -8.19 0.02 -8.56
N ASN A 110 -8.30 -1.01 -7.73
CA ASN A 110 -8.44 -0.92 -6.27
C ASN A 110 -9.73 -0.25 -5.79
N VAL A 111 -10.74 -0.04 -6.63
CA VAL A 111 -12.00 0.57 -6.18
C VAL A 111 -12.84 -0.46 -5.42
N ILE A 112 -13.19 -0.15 -4.18
CA ILE A 112 -13.93 -1.06 -3.29
C ILE A 112 -15.30 -0.54 -2.88
N ARG A 113 -15.51 0.78 -2.93
CA ARG A 113 -16.78 1.39 -2.49
C ARG A 113 -16.99 2.79 -3.09
N PRO A 114 -18.20 3.36 -2.97
CA PRO A 114 -18.42 4.76 -3.33
C PRO A 114 -17.56 5.72 -2.50
N PRO A 115 -17.15 6.89 -3.06
CA PRO A 115 -16.49 7.94 -2.30
C PRO A 115 -17.34 8.39 -1.10
N ILE A 116 -16.69 8.61 0.04
CA ILE A 116 -17.33 9.13 1.26
C ILE A 116 -17.69 10.61 1.07
N LEU A 117 -16.80 11.35 0.41
CA LEU A 117 -16.99 12.76 0.10
C LEU A 117 -17.10 12.94 -1.41
N ASN A 118 -18.02 13.81 -1.84
CA ASN A 118 -18.16 14.18 -3.24
C ASN A 118 -17.15 15.28 -3.61
N VAL A 119 -15.87 14.97 -3.48
CA VAL A 119 -14.75 15.84 -3.85
C VAL A 119 -14.05 15.20 -5.04
N SER A 120 -13.74 15.98 -6.08
CA SER A 120 -13.04 15.44 -7.24
C SER A 120 -11.61 15.04 -6.86
N ILE A 121 -11.08 13.97 -7.46
CA ILE A 121 -9.68 13.58 -7.29
C ILE A 121 -8.73 14.75 -7.58
N HIS A 122 -9.07 15.59 -8.57
CA HIS A 122 -8.25 16.74 -8.95
C HIS A 122 -8.26 17.89 -7.93
N GLN A 123 -9.20 17.88 -6.98
CA GLN A 123 -9.29 18.84 -5.89
C GLN A 123 -8.61 18.34 -4.61
N THR A 124 -8.15 17.09 -4.59
CA THR A 124 -7.45 16.52 -3.44
C THR A 124 -6.01 16.99 -3.44
N ALA A 125 -5.61 17.71 -2.38
CA ALA A 125 -4.24 18.15 -2.21
C ALA A 125 -3.30 16.96 -1.96
N VAL A 126 -2.09 17.04 -2.49
CA VAL A 126 -1.04 16.08 -2.17
C VAL A 126 -0.70 16.18 -0.68
N PRO A 127 -0.72 15.08 0.09
CA PRO A 127 -0.43 15.11 1.52
C PRO A 127 1.08 15.22 1.76
N TYR A 128 1.65 16.40 1.48
CA TYR A 128 3.09 16.65 1.52
C TYR A 128 3.74 16.26 2.86
N LEU A 129 3.05 16.49 3.97
CA LEU A 129 3.53 16.12 5.30
C LEU A 129 3.67 14.60 5.43
N HIS A 130 2.65 13.82 5.05
CA HIS A 130 2.69 12.36 5.09
C HIS A 130 3.78 11.79 4.17
N ILE A 131 3.95 12.38 2.97
CA ILE A 131 5.04 12.00 2.06
C ILE A 131 6.40 12.25 2.70
N ALA A 132 6.61 13.43 3.29
CA ALA A 132 7.87 13.77 3.94
C ALA A 132 8.17 12.82 5.11
N LEU A 133 7.18 12.56 5.97
CA LEU A 133 7.32 11.62 7.08
C LEU A 133 7.62 10.20 6.61
N GLY A 134 6.93 9.71 5.57
CA GLY A 134 7.17 8.41 4.98
C GLY A 134 8.57 8.28 4.39
N ILE A 135 9.04 9.31 3.68
CA ILE A 135 10.42 9.37 3.15
C ILE A 135 11.43 9.34 4.30
N THR A 136 11.26 10.18 5.33
CA THR A 136 12.18 10.22 6.48
C THR A 136 12.22 8.88 7.20
N LYS A 137 11.06 8.28 7.52
CA LYS A 137 10.96 6.95 8.13
C LYS A 137 11.65 5.89 7.28
N LYS A 138 11.49 5.93 5.95
CA LYS A 138 12.15 4.96 5.06
C LYS A 138 13.67 5.13 5.08
N HIS A 139 14.18 6.36 5.08
CA HIS A 139 15.62 6.62 5.16
C HIS A 139 16.21 6.20 6.51
N ASP A 140 15.48 6.46 7.59
CA ASP A 140 15.86 6.04 8.95
C ASP A 140 16.00 4.52 9.04
N GLN A 141 15.00 3.77 8.56
CA GLN A 141 15.05 2.31 8.49
C GLN A 141 16.22 1.79 7.64
N LEU A 142 16.45 2.40 6.47
CA LEU A 142 17.58 2.02 5.63
C LEU A 142 18.92 2.29 6.31
N LEU A 143 19.01 3.36 7.11
CA LEU A 143 20.21 3.67 7.87
C LEU A 143 20.44 2.65 8.99
N GLU A 144 19.39 2.34 9.77
CA GLU A 144 19.44 1.29 10.81
C GLU A 144 19.90 -0.05 10.21
N ASP A 145 19.29 -0.48 9.09
CA ASP A 145 19.65 -1.72 8.41
C ASP A 145 21.14 -1.77 7.98
N GLN A 146 21.69 -0.64 7.52
CA GLN A 146 23.10 -0.55 7.12
C GLN A 146 24.05 -0.52 8.32
N CYS A 147 23.68 0.16 9.41
CA CYS A 147 24.46 0.14 10.65
C CYS A 147 24.53 -1.28 11.24
N ASP A 148 23.41 -1.98 11.29
CA ASP A 148 23.33 -3.36 11.77
C ASP A 148 24.24 -4.30 10.95
N GLU A 149 24.33 -4.09 9.64
CA GLU A 149 25.19 -4.87 8.76
C GLU A 149 26.68 -4.59 9.02
N ILE A 150 27.06 -3.32 9.23
CA ILE A 150 28.43 -2.93 9.57
C ILE A 150 28.84 -3.51 10.93
N ASP A 151 27.94 -3.50 11.92
CA ASP A 151 28.20 -4.04 13.24
C ASP A 151 28.46 -5.55 13.20
N LYS A 152 27.67 -6.29 12.42
CA LYS A 152 27.89 -7.74 12.18
C LYS A 152 29.25 -8.00 11.56
N GLN A 153 29.59 -7.30 10.47
CA GLN A 153 30.88 -7.45 9.79
C GLN A 153 32.06 -7.10 10.72
N THR A 154 31.92 -6.07 11.53
CA THR A 154 32.94 -5.65 12.51
C THR A 154 33.14 -6.72 13.58
N ALA A 155 32.07 -7.28 14.13
CA ALA A 155 32.13 -8.34 15.12
C ALA A 155 32.80 -9.61 14.56
N GLU A 156 32.47 -10.01 13.34
CA GLU A 156 33.09 -11.16 12.65
C GLU A 156 34.60 -10.96 12.46
N ASN A 157 35.00 -9.76 12.03
CA ASN A 157 36.42 -9.41 11.84
C ASN A 157 37.20 -9.53 13.16
N ILE A 158 36.68 -8.96 14.25
CA ILE A 158 37.29 -9.05 15.59
C ILE A 158 37.40 -10.52 16.04
N ALA A 159 36.32 -11.30 15.89
CA ALA A 159 36.32 -12.71 16.28
C ALA A 159 37.29 -13.56 15.45
N SER A 160 37.57 -13.15 14.20
CA SER A 160 38.53 -13.82 13.33
C SER A 160 39.98 -13.46 13.63
N SER A 161 40.26 -12.21 14.03
CA SER A 161 41.61 -11.77 14.42
C SER A 161 42.07 -12.43 15.72
N ASP A 162 41.16 -12.63 16.67
CA ASP A 162 41.48 -13.26 17.96
C ASP A 162 41.87 -14.75 17.84
N LYS A 163 41.49 -15.42 16.74
CA LYS A 163 41.82 -16.83 16.49
C LYS A 163 43.22 -17.04 15.88
N GLN A 164 43.88 -15.97 15.43
CA GLN A 164 45.20 -16.05 14.79
C GLN A 164 46.37 -15.83 15.76
N VAL A 165 46.07 -15.58 17.04
CA VAL A 165 47.02 -15.49 18.15
C VAL A 165 47.01 -16.78 18.95
#